data_AF-A0A497NXH1-F1
#
_entry.id   AF-A0A497NXH1-F1
#
_cell.length_a   1.000
_cell.length_b   1.000
_cell.length_c   1.000
_cell.angle_alpha   90.00
_cell.angle_beta   90.00
_cell.angle_gamma   90.00
#
_symmetry.space_group_name_H-M   'P 1'
#
loop_
_entity.id
_entity.type
_entity.pdbx_description
1 polymer ?
#
loop_
_entity_poly.entity_id
_entity_poly.type
_entity_poly.pdbx_seq_one_letter_code
_entity_poly.pdbx_strand_id
1 'polypeptide(L)'
;RQQGQGGGHITAMRQLLAKIEAEHGREVIRQLRPSGFRLIFQAVHPDLMRKVGNNHEFACQLNHYKANNGYRYDKVNKVWIDERAK
;
A
#
# COMPACT_ATOMS: atom_id res chain seq x y z
N ARG A 1 -14.92 -19.50 -13.80
CA ARG A 1 -14.04 -18.31 -13.90
C ARG A 1 -14.71 -17.15 -13.16
N GLN A 2 -14.54 -17.06 -11.85
CA GLN A 2 -15.09 -15.94 -11.07
C GLN A 2 -14.04 -14.83 -11.02
N GLN A 3 -14.11 -13.94 -12.00
CA GLN A 3 -13.38 -12.67 -12.03
C GLN A 3 -14.38 -11.63 -11.53
N GLY A 4 -14.47 -11.46 -10.20
CA GLY A 4 -15.51 -10.65 -9.57
C GLY A 4 -14.96 -9.80 -8.44
N GLN A 5 -14.96 -8.49 -8.64
CA GLN A 5 -15.02 -7.47 -7.57
C GLN A 5 -13.81 -7.24 -6.64
N GLY A 6 -12.72 -7.98 -6.77
CA GLY A 6 -11.48 -7.77 -5.98
C GLY A 6 -10.52 -6.69 -6.48
N GLY A 7 -10.72 -6.10 -7.67
CA GLY A 7 -9.71 -5.23 -8.31
C GLY A 7 -9.76 -3.74 -7.93
N GLY A 8 -10.94 -3.22 -7.55
CA GLY A 8 -11.16 -1.77 -7.44
C GLY A 8 -10.36 -1.10 -6.30
N HIS A 9 -10.26 -1.75 -5.14
CA HIS A 9 -9.50 -1.22 -4.01
C HIS A 9 -7.98 -1.29 -4.26
N ILE A 10 -7.51 -2.33 -4.96
CA ILE A 10 -6.10 -2.46 -5.37
C ILE A 10 -5.72 -1.30 -6.30
N THR A 11 -6.57 -0.99 -7.29
CA THR A 11 -6.34 0.13 -8.20
C THR A 11 -6.30 1.45 -7.44
N ALA A 12 -7.24 1.68 -6.51
CA ALA A 12 -7.27 2.90 -5.69
C ALA A 12 -6.00 3.04 -4.83
N MET A 13 -5.52 1.96 -4.22
CA MET A 13 -4.27 1.97 -3.45
C MET A 13 -3.06 2.40 -4.30
N ARG A 14 -2.93 1.84 -5.50
CA ARG A 14 -1.83 2.16 -6.42
C ARG A 14 -1.91 3.60 -6.91
N GLN A 15 -3.11 4.08 -7.23
CA GLN A 15 -3.34 5.48 -7.64
C GLN A 15 -3.00 6.46 -6.52
N LEU A 16 -3.37 6.15 -5.28
CA LEU A 16 -3.02 6.97 -4.13
C LEU A 16 -1.51 7.04 -3.90
N LEU A 17 -0.80 5.91 -4.02
CA LEU A 17 0.67 5.90 -3.92
C LEU A 17 1.35 6.71 -5.03
N ALA A 18 0.87 6.60 -6.27
CA ALA A 18 1.35 7.40 -7.39
C ALA A 18 1.11 8.90 -7.17
N LYS A 19 -0.05 9.28 -6.61
CA LYS A 19 -0.35 10.66 -6.25
C LYS A 19 0.58 11.19 -5.17
N ILE A 20 0.79 10.44 -4.09
CA ILE A 20 1.70 10.82 -3.00
C ILE A 20 3.14 10.98 -3.52
N GLU A 21 3.60 10.09 -4.41
CA GLU A 21 4.92 10.22 -5.06
C GLU A 21 5.03 11.50 -5.89
N ALA A 22 4.00 11.81 -6.68
CA ALA A 22 3.99 12.99 -7.54
C ALA A 22 3.96 14.29 -6.73
N GLU A 23 3.21 14.34 -5.63
CA GLU A 23 3.02 15.55 -4.82
C GLU A 23 4.16 15.79 -3.82
N HIS A 24 4.69 14.73 -3.21
CA HIS A 24 5.64 14.84 -2.11
C HIS A 24 7.02 14.24 -2.41
N GLY A 25 7.19 13.66 -3.59
CA GLY A 25 8.43 13.07 -4.04
C GLY A 25 8.67 11.64 -3.54
N ARG A 26 9.65 10.99 -4.16
CA ARG A 26 10.02 9.58 -3.90
C ARG A 26 10.43 9.30 -2.46
N GLU A 27 11.02 10.25 -1.76
CA GLU A 27 11.54 9.99 -0.42
C GLU A 27 10.42 9.74 0.60
N VAL A 28 9.24 10.35 0.41
CA VAL A 28 8.05 10.07 1.23
C VAL A 28 7.57 8.64 1.04
N ILE A 29 7.52 8.14 -0.20
CA ILE A 29 7.16 6.74 -0.46
C ILE A 29 8.17 5.79 0.19
N ARG A 30 9.48 6.11 0.13
CA ARG A 30 10.51 5.28 0.77
C ARG A 30 10.23 5.10 2.26
N GLN A 31 9.94 6.20 2.96
CA GLN A 31 9.69 6.21 4.41
C GLN A 31 8.29 5.70 4.80
N LEU A 32 7.33 5.70 3.87
CA LEU A 32 5.96 5.27 4.14
C LEU A 32 5.92 3.82 4.62
N ARG A 33 5.24 3.60 5.75
CA ARG A 33 4.99 2.28 6.38
C ARG A 33 3.54 1.84 6.15
N PRO A 34 3.23 0.53 6.23
CA PRO A 34 1.87 0.03 6.01
C PRO A 34 0.80 0.69 6.90
N SER A 35 1.13 0.95 8.18
CA SER A 35 0.21 1.62 9.11
C SER A 35 -0.09 3.06 8.69
N GLY A 36 0.94 3.82 8.30
CA GLY A 36 0.77 5.19 7.77
C GLY A 36 -0.03 5.19 6.47
N PHE A 37 0.28 4.26 5.55
CA PHE A 37 -0.47 4.13 4.31
C PHE A 37 -1.94 3.79 4.55
N ARG A 38 -2.24 2.90 5.50
CA ARG A 38 -3.62 2.58 5.90
C ARG A 38 -4.38 3.83 6.37
N LEU A 39 -3.77 4.67 7.21
CA LEU A 39 -4.42 5.90 7.70
C LEU A 39 -4.75 6.86 6.57
N ILE A 40 -3.80 7.07 5.64
CA ILE A 40 -4.02 7.93 4.46
C ILE A 40 -5.11 7.33 3.57
N PHE A 41 -5.06 6.02 3.30
CA PHE A 41 -6.06 5.35 2.49
C PHE A 41 -7.45 5.41 3.12
N GLN A 42 -7.57 5.26 4.44
CA GLN A 42 -8.84 5.40 5.16
C GLN A 42 -9.40 6.82 5.04
N ALA A 43 -8.54 7.84 5.10
CA ALA A 43 -8.97 9.23 4.96
C ALA A 43 -9.45 9.56 3.53
N VAL A 44 -8.82 8.98 2.51
CA VAL A 44 -9.13 9.25 1.09
C VAL A 44 -10.23 8.34 0.54
N HIS A 45 -10.31 7.09 1.01
CA HIS A 45 -11.24 6.07 0.54
C HIS A 45 -11.96 5.36 1.70
N PRO A 46 -12.76 6.08 2.51
CA PRO A 46 -13.43 5.52 3.69
C PRO A 46 -14.36 4.34 3.34
N ASP A 47 -15.05 4.39 2.20
CA ASP A 47 -15.94 3.31 1.75
C ASP A 47 -15.20 2.05 1.33
N LEU A 48 -13.99 2.20 0.79
CA LEU A 48 -13.15 1.07 0.41
C LEU A 48 -12.41 0.48 1.61
N MET A 49 -12.21 1.25 2.69
CA MET A 49 -11.59 0.75 3.92
C MET A 49 -12.33 -0.45 4.51
N ARG A 50 -13.67 -0.48 4.40
CA ARG A 50 -14.49 -1.61 4.84
C ARG A 50 -14.31 -2.86 3.98
N LYS A 51 -13.81 -2.71 2.75
CA LYS A 51 -13.58 -3.79 1.79
C LYS A 51 -12.18 -4.36 1.88
N VAL A 52 -11.21 -3.52 2.26
CA VAL A 52 -9.82 -3.97 2.52
C VAL A 52 -9.76 -4.55 3.92
N GLY A 53 -9.79 -5.88 4.01
CA GLY A 53 -10.09 -6.58 5.26
C GLY A 53 -8.93 -6.66 6.26
N ASN A 54 -7.68 -6.42 5.84
CA ASN A 54 -6.53 -6.64 6.73
C ASN A 54 -5.33 -5.71 6.46
N ASN A 55 -4.49 -5.52 7.48
CA ASN A 55 -3.24 -4.78 7.38
C ASN A 55 -2.24 -5.41 6.40
N HIS A 56 -2.38 -6.71 6.15
CA HIS A 56 -1.49 -7.48 5.27
C HIS A 56 -1.64 -7.04 3.81
N GLU A 57 -2.85 -6.76 3.32
CA GLU A 57 -3.11 -6.25 1.97
C GLU A 57 -2.46 -4.89 1.75
N PHE A 58 -2.58 -3.97 2.72
CA PHE A 58 -1.90 -2.67 2.65
C PHE A 58 -0.39 -2.82 2.55
N ALA A 59 0.18 -3.72 3.35
CA ALA A 59 1.61 -4.04 3.31
C ALA A 59 2.04 -4.62 1.96
N CYS A 60 1.28 -5.58 1.43
CA CYS A 60 1.55 -6.22 0.14
C CYS A 60 1.48 -5.21 -1.02
N GLN A 61 0.46 -4.36 -1.06
CA GLN A 61 0.34 -3.35 -2.13
C GLN A 61 1.43 -2.27 -2.04
N LEU A 62 1.76 -1.80 -0.83
CA LEU A 62 2.85 -0.85 -0.63
C LEU A 62 4.21 -1.44 -1.07
N ASN A 63 4.49 -2.69 -0.71
CA ASN A 63 5.72 -3.36 -1.10
C ASN A 63 5.77 -3.63 -2.62
N HIS A 64 4.65 -4.07 -3.20
CA HIS A 64 4.52 -4.26 -4.64
C HIS A 64 4.76 -2.95 -5.41
N TYR A 65 4.21 -1.83 -4.93
CA TYR A 65 4.45 -0.52 -5.53
C TYR A 65 5.94 -0.15 -5.48
N LYS A 66 6.59 -0.31 -4.33
CA LYS A 66 8.03 -0.01 -4.16
C LYS A 66 8.91 -0.86 -5.09
N ALA A 67 8.65 -2.17 -5.16
CA ALA A 67 9.41 -3.09 -6.00
C ALA A 67 9.34 -2.74 -7.50
N ASN A 68 8.18 -2.30 -7.99
CA ASN A 68 7.99 -2.01 -9.41
C ASN A 68 8.41 -0.59 -9.83
N ASN A 69 8.70 0.30 -8.88
CA ASN A 69 9.06 1.70 -9.16
C ASN A 69 10.53 2.00 -8.81
N GLY A 70 11.38 0.98 -8.78
CA GLY A 70 12.83 1.15 -8.63
C GLY A 70 13.28 1.66 -7.25
N TYR A 71 12.42 1.58 -6.24
CA TYR A 71 12.81 1.89 -4.88
C TYR A 71 13.83 0.85 -4.42
N ARG A 72 15.00 1.29 -3.93
CA ARG A 72 15.98 0.39 -3.29
C ARG A 72 15.25 -0.41 -2.21
N TYR A 73 15.40 -1.73 -2.29
CA TYR A 73 14.70 -2.69 -1.44
C TYR A 73 14.83 -2.32 0.04
N ASP A 74 13.72 -1.89 0.65
CA ASP A 74 13.70 -1.49 2.05
C ASP A 74 13.54 -2.74 2.91
N LYS A 75 14.67 -3.36 3.29
CA LYS A 75 14.71 -4.56 4.15
C LYS A 75 13.88 -4.38 5.43
N VAL A 76 13.75 -3.15 5.93
CA VAL A 76 12.98 -2.81 7.13
C VAL A 76 11.48 -3.05 6.94
N ASN A 77 10.91 -2.71 5.78
CA ASN A 77 9.51 -3.05 5.48
C ASN A 77 9.29 -4.56 5.33
N LYS A 78 10.22 -5.28 4.69
CA LYS A 78 10.13 -6.75 4.58
C LYS A 78 10.12 -7.42 5.95
N VAL A 79 11.09 -7.08 6.81
CA VAL A 79 11.18 -7.61 8.19
C VAL A 79 9.92 -7.31 8.98
N TRP A 80 9.41 -6.08 8.91
CA TRP A 80 8.18 -5.71 9.62
C TRP A 80 6.94 -6.46 9.13
N ILE A 81 6.88 -6.81 7.84
CA ILE A 81 5.81 -7.62 7.26
C ILE A 81 5.95 -9.09 7.71
N ASP A 82 7.15 -9.65 7.64
CA ASP A 82 7.44 -11.04 8.03
C ASP A 82 7.25 -11.28 9.54
N GLU A 83 7.58 -10.31 10.40
CA GLU A 83 7.46 -10.45 11.87
C GLU A 83 6.02 -10.32 12.38
N ARG A 84 5.15 -9.58 11.70
CA ARG A 84 3.73 -9.38 12.09
C ARG A 84 2.73 -10.27 11.35
N ALA A 85 3.20 -11.08 10.41
CA ALA A 85 2.38 -12.09 9.71
C ALA A 85 2.37 -13.46 10.43
N LYS A 86 3.10 -13.61 11.54
CA LYS A 86 3.01 -14.73 12.48
C LYS A 86 1.97 -14.43 13.56
#